data_AF-A0A966QP23-F1
#
_entry.id   AF-A0A966QP23-F1
#
_cell.length_a   1.000
_cell.length_b   1.000
_cell.length_c   1.000
_cell.angle_alpha   90.00
_cell.angle_beta   90.00
_cell.angle_gamma   90.00
#
_symmetry.space_group_name_H-M   'P 1'
#
loop_
_entity.id
_entity.type
_entity.pdbx_description
1 polymer ?
#
loop_
_entity_poly.entity_id
_entity_poly.type
_entity_poly.pdbx_seq_one_letter_code
_entity_poly.pdbx_strand_id
1 'polypeptide(L)'
;MTRDLGELRDQIDQIDAAIVALLAQRMDVCREVAEVKASSSTSVIQPSRVREVLTSRRQWAINAGVDADFAEQIFRTVLAETHRIEVAHDHPSTPPTKIADTLLTALDTVAVRIDHIVVTVADLDAARSFATTLGFSVKPTEDADIVTADAGGVTVVFVGPGNDAAVKDHLARHGSGVQHVAIEVLNASFVKDALAQAGIPMLTDVVVDSAGHEQLFTVVDPSTGVQFGFISRTGHRVPISGHNVRALFRALGK
;
A
#
# COMPACT_ATOMS: atom_id res chain seq x y z
N MET A 1 7.40 -27.91 -26.82
CA MET A 1 7.78 -26.63 -27.46
C MET A 1 7.83 -25.58 -26.37
N THR A 2 8.97 -24.90 -26.24
CA THR A 2 9.11 -23.73 -25.36
C THR A 2 8.29 -22.60 -25.97
N ARG A 3 7.36 -22.01 -25.20
CA ARG A 3 6.61 -20.83 -25.66
C ARG A 3 7.58 -19.66 -25.82
N ASP A 4 7.42 -18.87 -26.88
CA ASP A 4 8.25 -17.70 -27.10
C ASP A 4 7.87 -16.58 -26.12
N LEU A 5 8.88 -15.84 -25.65
CA LEU A 5 8.67 -14.72 -24.73
C LEU A 5 7.93 -13.57 -25.42
N GLY A 6 8.19 -13.35 -26.72
CA GLY A 6 7.47 -12.37 -27.53
C GLY A 6 5.98 -12.70 -27.58
N GLU A 7 5.63 -13.92 -28.00
CA GLU A 7 4.24 -14.38 -28.05
C GLU A 7 3.50 -14.26 -26.72
N LEU A 8 4.16 -14.56 -25.60
CA LEU A 8 3.56 -14.42 -24.27
C LEU A 8 3.31 -12.96 -23.88
N ARG A 9 4.21 -12.04 -24.27
CA ARG A 9 4.05 -10.60 -24.04
C ARG A 9 2.91 -10.05 -24.88
N ASP A 10 2.81 -10.44 -26.14
CA ASP A 10 1.70 -10.05 -27.01
C ASP A 10 0.35 -10.52 -26.44
N GLN A 11 0.31 -11.72 -25.84
CA GLN A 11 -0.89 -12.21 -25.14
C GLN A 11 -1.23 -11.38 -23.91
N ILE A 12 -0.23 -10.96 -23.12
CA ILE A 12 -0.44 -10.06 -21.98
C ILE A 12 -0.99 -8.72 -22.47
N ASP A 13 -0.39 -8.12 -23.50
CA ASP A 13 -0.83 -6.84 -24.05
C ASP A 13 -2.28 -6.89 -24.56
N GLN A 14 -2.69 -8.02 -25.16
CA GLN A 14 -4.09 -8.24 -25.57
C GLN A 14 -5.05 -8.32 -24.38
N ILE A 15 -4.65 -9.00 -23.30
CA ILE A 15 -5.44 -9.07 -22.07
C ILE A 15 -5.53 -7.69 -21.42
N ASP A 16 -4.44 -6.95 -21.37
CA ASP A 16 -4.38 -5.60 -20.78
C ASP A 16 -5.26 -4.63 -21.57
N ALA A 17 -5.26 -4.70 -22.90
CA ALA A 17 -6.18 -3.94 -23.74
C ALA A 17 -7.65 -4.27 -23.42
N ALA A 18 -7.98 -5.54 -23.18
CA ALA A 18 -9.32 -5.95 -22.77
C ALA A 18 -9.69 -5.42 -21.37
N ILE A 19 -8.75 -5.41 -20.43
CA ILE A 19 -8.96 -4.82 -19.08
C ILE A 19 -9.29 -3.33 -19.21
N VAL A 20 -8.55 -2.57 -20.02
CA VAL A 20 -8.84 -1.13 -20.25
C VAL A 20 -10.23 -0.94 -20.86
N ALA A 21 -10.61 -1.75 -21.84
CA ALA A 21 -11.94 -1.68 -22.45
C ALA A 21 -13.06 -1.98 -21.44
N LEU A 22 -12.88 -2.99 -20.58
CA LEU A 22 -13.84 -3.34 -19.53
C LEU A 22 -13.97 -2.25 -18.46
N LEU A 23 -12.85 -1.60 -18.10
CA LEU A 23 -12.87 -0.44 -17.20
C LEU A 23 -13.67 0.70 -17.81
N ALA A 24 -13.47 1.02 -19.09
CA ALA A 24 -14.22 2.06 -19.79
C ALA A 24 -15.73 1.77 -19.78
N GLN A 25 -16.14 0.57 -20.19
CA GLN A 25 -17.54 0.14 -20.15
C GLN A 25 -18.14 0.23 -18.73
N ARG A 26 -17.37 -0.17 -17.71
CA ARG A 26 -17.81 -0.07 -16.33
C ARG A 26 -18.03 1.39 -15.91
N MET A 27 -17.16 2.32 -16.35
CA MET A 27 -17.31 3.74 -16.04
C MET A 27 -18.52 4.37 -16.74
N ASP A 28 -18.88 3.91 -17.94
CA ASP A 28 -20.13 4.32 -18.61
C ASP A 28 -21.35 3.93 -17.77
N VAL A 29 -21.42 2.66 -17.35
CA VAL A 29 -22.51 2.19 -16.46
C VAL A 29 -22.54 2.95 -15.14
N CYS A 30 -21.37 3.29 -14.56
CA CYS A 30 -21.31 4.09 -13.34
C CYS A 30 -21.89 5.51 -13.53
N ARG A 31 -21.74 6.12 -14.70
CA ARG A 31 -22.37 7.43 -15.00
C ARG A 31 -23.89 7.30 -15.05
N GLU A 32 -24.41 6.28 -15.72
CA GLU A 32 -25.87 6.02 -15.73
C GLU A 32 -26.41 5.77 -14.31
N VAL A 33 -25.69 5.02 -13.48
CA VAL A 33 -26.04 4.82 -12.06
C VAL A 33 -26.05 6.14 -11.30
N ALA A 34 -25.10 7.03 -11.55
CA ALA A 34 -25.05 8.36 -10.94
C ALA A 34 -26.29 9.20 -11.30
N GLU A 35 -26.68 9.22 -12.57
CA GLU A 35 -27.88 9.92 -13.05
C GLU A 35 -29.17 9.40 -12.38
N VAL A 36 -29.31 8.07 -12.28
CA VAL A 36 -30.45 7.44 -11.60
C VAL A 36 -30.47 7.79 -10.11
N LYS A 37 -29.32 7.74 -9.42
CA LYS A 37 -29.22 8.10 -7.99
C LYS A 37 -29.56 9.58 -7.74
N ALA A 38 -29.08 10.47 -8.61
CA ALA A 38 -29.37 11.90 -8.54
C ALA A 38 -30.88 12.18 -8.63
N SER A 39 -31.61 11.41 -9.44
CA SER A 39 -33.08 11.52 -9.58
C SER A 39 -33.89 10.91 -8.42
N SER A 40 -33.28 10.08 -7.56
CA SER A 40 -33.99 9.22 -6.60
C SER A 40 -33.69 9.49 -5.12
N SER A 41 -33.01 10.60 -4.78
CA SER A 41 -32.61 10.94 -3.40
C SER A 41 -31.83 9.82 -2.68
N THR A 42 -31.15 8.97 -3.44
CA THR A 42 -30.39 7.83 -2.90
C THR A 42 -29.00 8.30 -2.48
N SER A 43 -28.54 7.93 -1.28
CA SER A 43 -27.17 8.23 -0.82
C SER A 43 -26.12 7.76 -1.83
N VAL A 44 -25.14 8.63 -2.12
CA VAL A 44 -24.02 8.36 -3.04
C VAL A 44 -23.27 7.10 -2.60
N ILE A 45 -22.96 6.98 -1.30
CA ILE A 45 -22.33 5.79 -0.71
C ILE A 45 -23.35 4.94 0.06
N GLN A 46 -23.37 3.64 -0.25
CA GLN A 46 -24.06 2.61 0.51
C GLN A 46 -23.02 1.60 1.04
N PRO A 47 -22.62 1.69 2.33
CA PRO A 47 -21.56 0.84 2.89
C PRO A 47 -21.83 -0.67 2.76
N SER A 48 -23.10 -1.09 2.84
CA SER A 48 -23.52 -2.47 2.63
C SER A 48 -23.18 -2.96 1.22
N ARG A 49 -23.40 -2.14 0.20
CA ARG A 49 -23.10 -2.46 -1.20
C ARG A 49 -21.60 -2.57 -1.44
N VAL A 50 -20.80 -1.67 -0.85
CA VAL A 50 -19.33 -1.75 -0.93
C VAL A 50 -18.84 -3.08 -0.33
N ARG A 51 -19.34 -3.45 0.84
CA ARG A 51 -19.00 -4.73 1.49
C ARG A 51 -19.38 -5.93 0.62
N GLU A 52 -20.59 -5.95 0.08
CA GLU A 52 -21.06 -7.03 -0.80
C GLU A 52 -20.21 -7.17 -2.07
N VAL A 53 -19.88 -6.05 -2.71
CA VAL A 53 -19.01 -6.03 -3.90
C VAL A 53 -17.64 -6.59 -3.54
N LEU A 54 -17.01 -6.15 -2.46
CA LEU A 54 -15.68 -6.65 -2.11
C LEU A 54 -15.71 -8.14 -1.74
N THR A 55 -16.68 -8.58 -0.92
CA THR A 55 -16.83 -9.99 -0.54
C THR A 55 -17.05 -10.89 -1.77
N SER A 56 -17.94 -10.51 -2.68
CA SER A 56 -18.22 -11.30 -3.89
C SER A 56 -17.00 -11.38 -4.82
N ARG A 57 -16.26 -10.28 -4.99
CA ARG A 57 -15.06 -10.24 -5.84
C ARG A 57 -13.91 -11.07 -5.26
N ARG A 58 -13.71 -11.04 -3.94
CA ARG A 58 -12.79 -11.97 -3.26
C ARG A 58 -13.16 -13.42 -3.55
N GLN A 59 -14.44 -13.77 -3.46
CA GLN A 59 -14.90 -15.13 -3.73
C GLN A 59 -14.69 -15.53 -5.20
N TRP A 60 -14.93 -14.62 -6.15
CA TRP A 60 -14.65 -14.87 -7.57
C TRP A 60 -13.16 -15.09 -7.83
N ALA A 61 -12.29 -14.30 -7.19
CA ALA A 61 -10.85 -14.46 -7.28
C ALA A 61 -10.41 -15.84 -6.77
N ILE A 62 -10.89 -16.25 -5.59
CA ILE A 62 -10.65 -17.59 -5.04
C ILE A 62 -11.06 -18.68 -6.03
N ASN A 63 -12.27 -18.59 -6.59
CA ASN A 63 -12.77 -19.57 -7.54
C ASN A 63 -11.96 -19.62 -8.84
N ALA A 64 -11.37 -18.50 -9.24
CA ALA A 64 -10.54 -18.38 -10.44
C ALA A 64 -9.05 -18.64 -10.21
N GLY A 65 -8.63 -18.96 -8.97
CA GLY A 65 -7.22 -19.13 -8.62
C GLY A 65 -6.41 -17.84 -8.60
N VAL A 66 -7.07 -16.68 -8.48
CA VAL A 66 -6.44 -15.36 -8.31
C VAL A 66 -6.37 -15.03 -6.82
N ASP A 67 -5.27 -14.40 -6.41
CA ASP A 67 -5.13 -13.92 -5.03
C ASP A 67 -6.26 -12.96 -4.64
N ALA A 68 -6.96 -13.26 -3.55
CA ALA A 68 -8.15 -12.53 -3.15
C ALA A 68 -7.84 -11.10 -2.66
N ASP A 69 -6.66 -10.89 -2.06
CA ASP A 69 -6.25 -9.59 -1.54
C ASP A 69 -5.83 -8.67 -2.69
N PHE A 70 -5.16 -9.22 -3.71
CA PHE A 70 -4.89 -8.52 -4.97
C PHE A 70 -6.18 -8.10 -5.69
N ALA A 71 -7.12 -9.03 -5.86
CA ALA A 71 -8.41 -8.71 -6.48
C ALA A 71 -9.17 -7.64 -5.68
N GLU A 72 -9.20 -7.74 -4.36
CA GLU A 72 -9.81 -6.72 -3.50
C GLU A 72 -9.15 -5.35 -3.70
N GLN A 73 -7.82 -5.27 -3.77
CA GLN A 73 -7.09 -4.01 -3.99
C GLN A 73 -7.47 -3.35 -5.32
N ILE A 74 -7.57 -4.14 -6.40
CA ILE A 74 -8.05 -3.65 -7.70
C ILE A 74 -9.46 -3.09 -7.56
N PHE A 75 -10.39 -3.87 -6.99
CA PHE A 75 -11.79 -3.46 -6.91
C PHE A 75 -12.02 -2.29 -5.96
N ARG A 76 -11.18 -2.11 -4.92
CA ARG A 76 -11.18 -0.89 -4.10
C ARG A 76 -10.80 0.34 -4.91
N THR A 77 -9.75 0.24 -5.74
CA THR A 77 -9.32 1.33 -6.63
C THR A 77 -10.41 1.69 -7.63
N VAL A 78 -11.02 0.66 -8.24
CA VAL A 78 -12.12 0.82 -9.19
C VAL A 78 -13.37 1.43 -8.52
N LEU A 79 -13.69 1.06 -7.28
CA LEU A 79 -14.78 1.66 -6.51
C LEU A 79 -14.50 3.12 -6.13
N ALA A 80 -13.26 3.44 -5.76
CA ALA A 80 -12.84 4.81 -5.46
C ALA A 80 -13.01 5.72 -6.68
N GLU A 81 -12.64 5.23 -7.88
CA GLU A 81 -12.83 5.99 -9.12
C GLU A 81 -14.31 6.18 -9.46
N THR A 82 -15.16 5.15 -9.27
CA THR A 82 -16.61 5.31 -9.40
C THR A 82 -17.14 6.41 -8.50
N HIS A 83 -16.74 6.41 -7.23
CA HIS A 83 -17.18 7.43 -6.28
C HIS A 83 -16.72 8.83 -6.70
N ARG A 84 -15.48 8.98 -7.20
CA ARG A 84 -14.97 10.26 -7.71
C ARG A 84 -15.82 10.78 -8.88
N ILE A 85 -16.26 9.91 -9.79
CA ILE A 85 -17.12 10.27 -10.93
C ILE A 85 -18.53 10.64 -10.45
N GLU A 86 -19.10 9.88 -9.51
CA GLU A 86 -20.42 10.18 -8.93
C GLU A 86 -20.43 11.58 -8.27
N VAL A 87 -19.42 11.92 -7.48
CA VAL A 87 -19.31 13.22 -6.77
C VAL A 87 -18.91 14.38 -7.69
N ALA A 88 -18.16 14.12 -8.77
CA ALA A 88 -17.74 15.19 -9.68
C ALA A 88 -18.91 15.95 -10.35
N HIS A 89 -20.10 15.34 -10.43
CA HIS A 89 -21.31 16.02 -10.90
C HIS A 89 -21.70 17.21 -10.01
N ASP A 90 -21.41 17.14 -8.71
CA ASP A 90 -21.73 18.19 -7.74
C ASP A 90 -20.65 19.29 -7.69
N HIS A 91 -19.50 19.08 -8.34
CA HIS A 91 -18.34 19.97 -8.31
C HIS A 91 -17.71 20.14 -9.70
N PRO A 92 -18.28 21.01 -10.57
CA PRO A 92 -17.75 21.22 -11.92
C PRO A 92 -16.36 21.87 -11.85
N SER A 93 -15.35 21.15 -12.33
CA SER A 93 -13.97 21.63 -12.52
C SER A 93 -13.45 21.18 -13.88
N THR A 94 -12.54 21.95 -14.47
CA THR A 94 -11.91 21.57 -15.75
C THR A 94 -10.98 20.36 -15.52
N PRO A 95 -11.18 19.22 -16.21
CA PRO A 95 -10.29 18.08 -16.07
C PRO A 95 -8.88 18.44 -16.55
N PRO A 96 -7.82 18.07 -15.81
CA PRO A 96 -6.46 18.26 -16.29
C PRO A 96 -6.19 17.41 -17.54
N THR A 97 -5.37 17.91 -18.46
CA THR A 97 -4.84 17.11 -19.56
C THR A 97 -3.89 16.06 -19.02
N LYS A 98 -4.13 14.80 -19.37
CA LYS A 98 -3.25 13.67 -19.04
C LYS A 98 -2.48 13.26 -20.29
N ILE A 99 -1.17 13.07 -20.19
CA ILE A 99 -0.29 12.57 -21.25
C ILE A 99 0.11 11.13 -20.96
N ALA A 100 0.42 10.35 -21.99
CA ALA A 100 0.76 8.93 -21.84
C ALA A 100 2.21 8.70 -21.35
N ASP A 101 3.12 9.61 -21.65
CA ASP A 101 4.50 9.54 -21.19
C ASP A 101 4.62 10.19 -19.81
N THR A 102 4.62 9.35 -18.76
CA THR A 102 4.66 9.79 -17.36
C THR A 102 5.90 9.33 -16.60
N LEU A 103 6.77 8.50 -17.22
CA LEU A 103 7.97 7.92 -16.59
C LEU A 103 9.06 8.96 -16.36
N LEU A 104 8.80 9.88 -15.44
CA LEU A 104 9.63 11.06 -15.18
C LEU A 104 10.84 10.74 -14.31
N THR A 105 10.78 9.67 -13.50
CA THR A 105 11.86 9.30 -12.56
C THR A 105 11.98 7.78 -12.39
N ALA A 106 13.12 7.33 -11.85
CA ALA A 106 13.33 5.93 -11.50
C ALA A 106 12.29 5.42 -10.49
N LEU A 107 11.91 6.25 -9.51
CA LEU A 107 10.88 5.87 -8.54
C LEU A 107 9.50 5.73 -9.20
N ASP A 108 9.15 6.63 -10.12
CA ASP A 108 7.90 6.55 -10.89
C ASP A 108 7.79 5.25 -11.70
N THR A 109 8.93 4.71 -12.14
CA THR A 109 8.98 3.45 -12.91
C THR A 109 8.57 2.23 -12.10
N VAL A 110 8.78 2.23 -10.78
CA VAL A 110 8.68 1.01 -9.96
C VAL A 110 7.82 1.15 -8.71
N ALA A 111 7.46 2.37 -8.28
CA ALA A 111 6.61 2.58 -7.11
C ALA A 111 5.18 2.11 -7.38
N VAL A 112 4.60 1.40 -6.41
CA VAL A 112 3.24 0.85 -6.51
C VAL A 112 2.28 1.60 -5.60
N ARG A 113 2.65 1.77 -4.32
CA ARG A 113 1.86 2.45 -3.28
C ARG A 113 2.67 2.65 -2.01
N ILE A 114 2.10 3.35 -1.03
CA ILE A 114 2.51 3.18 0.37
C ILE A 114 2.11 1.76 0.81
N ASP A 115 3.10 0.98 1.25
CA ASP A 115 2.89 -0.38 1.75
C ASP A 115 2.38 -0.36 3.19
N HIS A 116 3.08 0.36 4.05
CA HIS A 116 2.73 0.54 5.45
C HIS A 116 3.41 1.77 6.06
N ILE A 117 2.91 2.21 7.20
CA ILE A 117 3.52 3.25 8.02
C ILE A 117 3.86 2.65 9.38
N VAL A 118 5.10 2.82 9.83
CA VAL A 118 5.51 2.41 11.18
C VAL A 118 5.45 3.62 12.10
N VAL A 119 4.77 3.45 13.24
CA VAL A 119 4.58 4.48 14.26
C VAL A 119 5.11 3.97 15.59
N THR A 120 6.11 4.65 16.15
CA THR A 120 6.56 4.40 17.51
C THR A 120 5.63 5.06 18.50
N VAL A 121 5.27 4.33 19.56
CA VAL A 121 4.33 4.80 20.57
C VAL A 121 4.87 4.51 21.97
N ALA A 122 4.80 5.52 22.84
CA ALA A 122 5.16 5.35 24.25
C ALA A 122 4.21 4.40 25.00
N ASP A 123 2.93 4.36 24.59
CA ASP A 123 1.90 3.49 25.15
C ASP A 123 1.22 2.70 24.02
N LEU A 124 1.57 1.41 23.92
CA LEU A 124 1.06 0.53 22.87
C LEU A 124 -0.41 0.19 23.07
N ASP A 125 -0.88 0.03 24.31
CA ASP A 125 -2.27 -0.35 24.58
C ASP A 125 -3.23 0.82 24.31
N ALA A 126 -2.80 2.06 24.59
CA ALA A 126 -3.51 3.25 24.17
C ALA A 126 -3.60 3.36 22.64
N ALA A 127 -2.49 3.10 21.92
CA ALA A 127 -2.47 3.12 20.46
C ALA A 127 -3.38 2.04 19.84
N ARG A 128 -3.36 0.82 20.40
CA ARG A 128 -4.25 -0.28 20.01
C ARG A 128 -5.72 0.10 20.19
N SER A 129 -6.04 0.69 21.33
CA SER A 129 -7.40 1.12 21.66
C SER A 129 -7.88 2.20 20.68
N PHE A 130 -7.05 3.20 20.43
CA PHE A 130 -7.32 4.27 19.46
C PHE A 130 -7.57 3.72 18.05
N ALA A 131 -6.68 2.86 17.54
CA ALA A 131 -6.84 2.26 16.21
C ALA A 131 -8.11 1.40 16.10
N THR A 132 -8.43 0.65 17.17
CA THR A 132 -9.68 -0.14 17.23
C THR A 132 -10.91 0.76 17.20
N THR A 133 -10.90 1.90 17.89
CA THR A 133 -11.98 2.90 17.85
C THR A 133 -12.18 3.49 16.46
N LEU A 134 -11.11 3.68 15.69
CA LEU A 134 -11.18 4.09 14.29
C LEU A 134 -11.70 2.99 13.34
N GLY A 135 -11.82 1.74 13.82
CA GLY A 135 -12.31 0.60 13.05
C GLY A 135 -11.22 -0.23 12.37
N PHE A 136 -9.94 -0.06 12.75
CA PHE A 136 -8.88 -0.95 12.29
C PHE A 136 -9.00 -2.34 12.94
N SER A 137 -8.68 -3.38 12.17
CA SER A 137 -8.42 -4.70 12.72
C SER A 137 -6.99 -4.73 13.26
N VAL A 138 -6.86 -4.74 14.59
CA VAL A 138 -5.55 -4.75 15.25
C VAL A 138 -5.15 -6.18 15.60
N LYS A 139 -3.95 -6.61 15.16
CA LYS A 139 -3.42 -7.96 15.39
C LYS A 139 -1.99 -7.88 15.93
N PRO A 140 -1.62 -8.69 16.94
CA PRO A 140 -0.23 -8.79 17.35
C PRO A 140 0.61 -9.46 16.24
N THR A 141 1.88 -9.07 16.17
CA THR A 141 2.89 -9.79 15.39
C THR A 141 3.51 -10.92 16.24
N GLU A 142 4.54 -11.58 15.73
CA GLU A 142 5.38 -12.48 16.50
C GLU A 142 6.17 -11.78 17.63
N ASP A 143 6.32 -10.45 17.56
CA ASP A 143 6.81 -9.62 18.65
C ASP A 143 5.63 -8.99 19.41
N ALA A 144 5.53 -9.27 20.71
CA ALA A 144 4.39 -8.86 21.54
C ALA A 144 4.28 -7.34 21.71
N ASP A 145 5.37 -6.59 21.51
CA ASP A 145 5.35 -5.11 21.57
C ASP A 145 5.12 -4.47 20.21
N ILE A 146 4.75 -5.27 19.19
CA ILE A 146 4.46 -4.79 17.84
C ILE A 146 3.11 -5.34 17.39
N VAL A 147 2.25 -4.44 16.92
CA VAL A 147 0.94 -4.78 16.38
C VAL A 147 0.76 -4.18 14.99
N THR A 148 0.07 -4.89 14.11
CA THR A 148 -0.44 -4.33 12.86
C THR A 148 -1.88 -3.91 13.04
N ALA A 149 -2.23 -2.76 12.46
CA ALA A 149 -3.58 -2.24 12.39
C ALA A 149 -3.94 -2.11 10.91
N ASP A 150 -4.89 -2.92 10.46
CA ASP A 150 -5.27 -3.02 9.05
C ASP A 150 -6.72 -2.59 8.81
N ALA A 151 -6.93 -1.71 7.83
CA ALA A 151 -8.27 -1.29 7.39
C ALA A 151 -8.28 -0.99 5.89
N GLY A 152 -9.02 -1.80 5.12
CA GLY A 152 -9.31 -1.49 3.72
C GLY A 152 -8.10 -1.32 2.80
N GLY A 153 -7.02 -2.05 3.06
CA GLY A 153 -5.76 -1.94 2.32
C GLY A 153 -4.79 -0.87 2.84
N VAL A 154 -5.14 -0.21 3.95
CA VAL A 154 -4.24 0.67 4.72
C VAL A 154 -3.67 -0.12 5.88
N THR A 155 -2.35 -0.07 6.05
CA THR A 155 -1.64 -0.76 7.13
C THR A 155 -0.81 0.24 7.93
N VAL A 156 -1.03 0.24 9.25
CA VAL A 156 -0.21 0.97 10.23
C VAL A 156 0.37 -0.04 11.21
N VAL A 157 1.66 0.05 11.48
CA VAL A 157 2.35 -0.82 12.45
C VAL A 157 2.71 0.02 13.66
N PHE A 158 2.19 -0.33 14.83
CA PHE A 158 2.54 0.34 16.07
C PHE A 158 3.63 -0.44 16.80
N VAL A 159 4.67 0.27 17.23
CA VAL A 159 5.83 -0.29 17.93
C VAL A 159 5.92 0.35 19.31
N GLY A 160 5.72 -0.47 20.35
CA GLY A 160 5.89 -0.09 21.74
C GLY A 160 7.34 -0.25 22.22
N PRO A 161 7.73 0.42 23.33
CA PRO A 161 9.09 0.35 23.86
C PRO A 161 9.48 -1.06 24.27
N GLY A 162 8.56 -1.80 24.90
CA GLY A 162 8.83 -3.15 25.37
C GLY A 162 10.08 -3.25 26.26
N ASN A 163 10.89 -4.27 26.00
CA ASN A 163 12.22 -4.44 26.59
C ASN A 163 13.39 -4.08 25.66
N ASP A 164 13.14 -3.51 24.48
CA ASP A 164 14.20 -3.20 23.51
C ASP A 164 14.79 -1.80 23.75
N ALA A 165 16.10 -1.74 23.96
CA ALA A 165 16.81 -0.50 24.23
C ALA A 165 16.78 0.48 23.04
N ALA A 166 16.85 -0.01 21.80
CA ALA A 166 16.90 0.86 20.63
C ALA A 166 15.56 1.58 20.40
N VAL A 167 14.43 0.90 20.67
CA VAL A 167 13.11 1.54 20.62
C VAL A 167 12.95 2.57 21.75
N LYS A 168 13.40 2.24 22.97
CA LYS A 168 13.39 3.19 24.11
C LYS A 168 14.22 4.43 23.82
N ASP A 169 15.41 4.27 23.27
CA ASP A 169 16.30 5.37 22.90
C ASP A 169 15.71 6.22 21.77
N HIS A 170 15.04 5.60 20.79
CA HIS A 170 14.33 6.32 19.74
C HIS A 170 13.19 7.16 20.33
N LEU A 171 12.34 6.57 21.19
CA LEU A 171 11.26 7.29 21.87
C LEU A 171 11.78 8.42 22.76
N ALA A 172 12.90 8.23 23.45
CA ALA A 172 13.51 9.28 24.28
C ALA A 172 14.00 10.47 23.45
N ARG A 173 14.49 10.22 22.23
CA ARG A 173 15.00 11.26 21.31
C ARG A 173 13.91 11.95 20.50
N HIS A 174 12.90 11.21 20.06
CA HIS A 174 11.95 11.67 19.04
C HIS A 174 10.49 11.70 19.52
N GLY A 175 10.18 11.07 20.67
CA GLY A 175 8.82 10.88 21.14
C GLY A 175 8.03 9.87 20.30
N SER A 176 6.73 9.78 20.55
CA SER A 176 5.81 9.01 19.71
C SER A 176 5.64 9.69 18.35
N GLY A 177 5.64 8.94 17.26
CA GLY A 177 5.52 9.50 15.92
C GLY A 177 5.74 8.49 14.80
N VAL A 178 5.59 8.96 13.56
CA VAL A 178 5.95 8.15 12.38
C VAL A 178 7.45 7.96 12.38
N GLN A 179 7.89 6.71 12.42
CA GLN A 179 9.30 6.36 12.37
C GLN A 179 9.77 6.14 10.92
N HIS A 180 8.98 5.45 10.09
CA HIS A 180 9.21 5.43 8.65
C HIS A 180 7.93 5.22 7.83
N VAL A 181 8.01 5.60 6.56
CA VAL A 181 7.00 5.32 5.54
C VAL A 181 7.59 4.33 4.54
N ALA A 182 6.93 3.19 4.37
CA ALA A 182 7.37 2.15 3.44
C ALA A 182 6.64 2.27 2.10
N ILE A 183 7.37 2.22 1.00
CA ILE A 183 6.85 2.25 -0.38
C ILE A 183 7.01 0.86 -0.99
N GLU A 184 5.92 0.27 -1.47
CA GLU A 184 5.97 -0.97 -2.25
C GLU A 184 6.57 -0.67 -3.62
N VAL A 185 7.58 -1.44 -4.02
CA VAL A 185 8.29 -1.28 -5.29
C VAL A 185 8.42 -2.60 -6.04
N LEU A 186 8.39 -2.54 -7.36
CA LEU A 186 8.53 -3.73 -8.22
C LEU A 186 9.92 -4.38 -8.12
N ASN A 187 10.96 -3.60 -7.78
CA ASN A 187 12.34 -4.08 -7.68
C ASN A 187 13.13 -3.22 -6.68
N ALA A 188 13.50 -3.81 -5.54
CA ALA A 188 14.21 -3.09 -4.47
C ALA A 188 15.65 -2.73 -4.87
N SER A 189 16.33 -3.62 -5.60
CA SER A 189 17.71 -3.39 -6.06
C SER A 189 17.80 -2.24 -7.06
N PHE A 190 16.86 -2.15 -7.99
CA PHE A 190 16.77 -1.03 -8.94
C PHE A 190 16.60 0.31 -8.21
N VAL A 191 15.75 0.35 -7.17
CA VAL A 191 15.55 1.56 -6.36
C VAL A 191 16.81 1.93 -5.60
N LYS A 192 17.51 0.95 -5.00
CA LYS A 192 18.78 1.19 -4.32
C LYS A 192 19.78 1.87 -5.27
N ASP A 193 19.95 1.35 -6.48
CA ASP A 193 20.89 1.91 -7.46
C ASP A 193 20.51 3.34 -7.86
N ALA A 194 19.21 3.60 -8.06
CA ALA A 194 18.70 4.94 -8.37
C ALA A 194 18.94 5.94 -7.21
N LEU A 195 18.69 5.52 -5.97
CA LEU A 195 18.94 6.35 -4.78
C LEU A 195 20.42 6.65 -4.60
N ALA A 196 21.29 5.66 -4.83
CA ALA A 196 22.74 5.84 -4.76
C ALA A 196 23.24 6.82 -5.83
N GLN A 197 22.73 6.73 -7.07
CA GLN A 197 23.04 7.68 -8.14
C GLN A 197 22.57 9.11 -7.83
N ALA A 198 21.45 9.24 -7.12
CA ALA A 198 20.93 10.52 -6.64
C ALA A 198 21.66 11.04 -5.39
N GLY A 199 22.63 10.30 -4.84
CA GLY A 199 23.37 10.69 -3.65
C GLY A 199 22.58 10.59 -2.34
N ILE A 200 21.49 9.82 -2.32
CA ILE A 200 20.67 9.62 -1.11
C ILE A 200 21.37 8.65 -0.15
N PRO A 201 21.65 9.05 1.10
CA PRO A 201 22.32 8.18 2.05
C PRO A 201 21.42 7.01 2.48
N MET A 202 21.99 5.82 2.45
CA MET A 202 21.33 4.57 2.81
C MET A 202 21.68 4.15 4.23
N LEU A 203 20.69 3.69 5.00
CA LEU A 203 20.91 3.07 6.31
C LEU A 203 21.27 1.58 6.14
N THR A 204 20.59 0.89 5.23
CA THR A 204 20.80 -0.53 4.97
C THR A 204 21.02 -0.77 3.48
N ASP A 205 21.73 -1.85 3.16
CA ASP A 205 21.61 -2.48 1.84
C ASP A 205 20.23 -3.16 1.69
N VAL A 206 19.95 -3.77 0.54
CA VAL A 206 18.81 -4.66 0.33
C VAL A 206 18.96 -5.88 1.24
N VAL A 207 18.00 -6.05 2.13
CA VAL A 207 17.85 -7.20 3.02
C VAL A 207 16.70 -8.06 2.51
N VAL A 208 16.92 -9.36 2.42
CA VAL A 208 15.88 -10.33 2.05
C VAL A 208 15.45 -11.08 3.29
N ASP A 209 14.16 -11.08 3.60
CA ASP A 209 13.62 -11.82 4.74
C ASP A 209 13.30 -13.28 4.42
N SER A 210 12.84 -14.03 5.42
CA SER A 210 12.48 -15.44 5.26
C SER A 210 11.28 -15.69 4.33
N ALA A 211 10.48 -14.67 4.05
CA ALA A 211 9.37 -14.72 3.10
C ALA A 211 9.80 -14.30 1.67
N GLY A 212 11.06 -13.90 1.49
CA GLY A 212 11.61 -13.43 0.21
C GLY A 212 11.37 -11.95 -0.05
N HIS A 213 10.82 -11.19 0.90
CA HIS A 213 10.62 -9.76 0.71
C HIS A 213 11.96 -9.05 0.74
N GLU A 214 12.20 -8.22 -0.28
CA GLU A 214 13.40 -7.39 -0.38
C GLU A 214 13.11 -6.02 0.23
N GLN A 215 13.96 -5.54 1.13
CA GLN A 215 13.74 -4.30 1.87
C GLN A 215 15.02 -3.47 1.95
N LEU A 216 14.90 -2.15 1.80
CA LEU A 216 15.98 -1.19 2.07
C LEU A 216 15.43 0.05 2.76
N PHE A 217 16.29 0.75 3.51
CA PHE A 217 15.93 1.97 4.23
C PHE A 217 16.93 3.08 3.99
N THR A 218 16.43 4.29 3.74
CA THR A 218 17.26 5.50 3.75
C THR A 218 17.69 5.82 5.18
N VAL A 219 18.65 6.74 5.36
CA VAL A 219 18.77 7.43 6.66
C VAL A 219 17.51 8.29 6.91
N VAL A 220 17.31 8.72 8.16
CA VAL A 220 16.30 9.74 8.47
C VAL A 220 16.72 11.04 7.80
N ASP A 221 15.84 11.61 6.96
CA ASP A 221 16.12 12.92 6.38
C ASP A 221 15.97 14.01 7.46
N PRO A 222 17.02 14.80 7.76
CA PRO A 222 16.97 15.78 8.84
C PRO A 222 16.03 16.95 8.55
N SER A 223 15.68 17.19 7.28
CA SER A 223 14.83 18.32 6.90
C SER A 223 13.34 18.02 7.12
N THR A 224 12.92 16.78 6.82
CA THR A 224 11.53 16.33 6.95
C THR A 224 11.29 15.53 8.23
N GLY A 225 12.34 14.99 8.84
CA GLY A 225 12.26 14.07 9.98
C GLY A 225 11.73 12.67 9.60
N VAL A 226 11.60 12.37 8.31
CA VAL A 226 11.02 11.11 7.81
C VAL A 226 12.12 10.19 7.29
N GLN A 227 12.03 8.92 7.65
CA GLN A 227 12.76 7.84 6.99
C GLN A 227 11.86 7.17 5.96
N PHE A 228 12.42 6.84 4.79
CA PHE A 228 11.73 6.03 3.80
C PHE A 228 12.28 4.60 3.79
N GLY A 229 11.35 3.65 3.74
CA GLY A 229 11.62 2.25 3.43
C GLY A 229 11.11 1.92 2.04
N PHE A 230 11.78 1.02 1.33
CA PHE A 230 11.31 0.47 0.07
C PHE A 230 11.24 -1.04 0.19
N ILE A 231 10.10 -1.62 -0.18
CA ILE A 231 9.83 -3.05 -0.05
C ILE A 231 9.36 -3.63 -1.37
N SER A 232 10.01 -4.71 -1.82
CA SER A 232 9.48 -5.57 -2.89
C SER A 232 8.93 -6.85 -2.28
N ARG A 233 7.61 -7.04 -2.38
CA ARG A 233 6.94 -8.24 -1.88
C ARG A 233 7.02 -9.33 -2.96
N THR A 234 8.07 -10.14 -2.92
CA THR A 234 8.18 -11.32 -3.80
C THR A 234 7.44 -12.52 -3.18
N GLY A 235 6.93 -13.42 -4.02
CA GLY A 235 6.20 -14.60 -3.57
C GLY A 235 4.81 -14.31 -3.02
N HIS A 236 4.53 -14.76 -1.79
CA HIS A 236 3.23 -14.60 -1.15
C HIS A 236 3.14 -13.26 -0.40
N ARG A 237 1.98 -12.61 -0.46
CA ARG A 237 1.67 -11.44 0.36
C ARG A 237 1.40 -11.88 1.79
N VAL A 238 2.45 -11.92 2.61
CA VAL A 238 2.35 -12.20 4.04
C VAL A 238 2.37 -10.90 4.87
N PRO A 239 1.79 -10.90 6.08
CA PRO A 239 1.83 -9.75 6.98
C PRO A 239 3.25 -9.29 7.30
N ILE A 240 3.38 -8.05 7.79
CA ILE A 240 4.66 -7.51 8.25
C ILE A 240 5.18 -8.33 9.43
N SER A 241 6.47 -8.67 9.38
CA SER A 241 7.21 -9.31 10.48
C SER A 241 7.63 -8.28 11.53
N GLY A 242 7.23 -8.48 12.78
CA GLY A 242 7.70 -7.69 13.91
C GLY A 242 9.23 -7.80 14.12
N HIS A 243 9.82 -8.96 13.83
CA HIS A 243 11.27 -9.15 13.92
C HIS A 243 12.06 -8.26 12.94
N ASN A 244 11.57 -8.10 11.70
CA ASN A 244 12.21 -7.20 10.72
C ASN A 244 12.10 -5.74 11.16
N VAL A 245 10.93 -5.34 11.66
CA VAL A 245 10.73 -3.98 12.22
C VAL A 245 11.70 -3.73 13.37
N ARG A 246 11.88 -4.69 14.30
CA ARG A 246 12.89 -4.58 15.38
C ARG A 246 14.31 -4.49 14.87
N ALA A 247 14.66 -5.25 13.83
CA ALA A 247 15.99 -5.23 13.26
C ALA A 247 16.37 -3.83 12.74
N LEU A 248 15.39 -3.10 12.19
CA LEU A 248 15.57 -1.71 11.75
C LEU A 248 15.94 -0.77 12.91
N PHE A 249 15.26 -0.86 14.06
CA PHE A 249 15.60 -0.03 15.24
C PHE A 249 17.04 -0.27 15.70
N ARG A 250 17.50 -1.53 15.69
CA ARG A 250 18.88 -1.86 16.03
C ARG A 250 19.89 -1.33 15.01
N ALA A 251 19.51 -1.23 13.74
CA ALA A 251 20.36 -0.61 12.71
C ALA A 251 20.45 0.92 12.91
N LEU A 252 19.37 1.57 13.33
CA LEU A 252 19.32 3.01 13.64
C LEU A 252 20.10 3.42 14.90
N GLY A 253 20.35 2.48 15.81
CA GLY A 253 21.10 2.71 17.05
C GLY A 253 22.62 2.58 16.90
N LYS A 254 23.11 2.22 15.72
CA LYS A 254 24.54 2.11 15.40
C LYS A 254 25.02 3.38 14.70
#